data_AF-C1DV63-F1
#
_entry.id   AF-C1DV63-F1
#
_cell.length_a   1.000
_cell.length_b   1.000
_cell.length_c   1.000
_cell.angle_alpha   90.00
_cell.angle_beta   90.00
_cell.angle_gamma   90.00
#
_symmetry.space_group_name_H-M   'P 1'
#
loop_
_entity.id
_entity.type
_entity.pdbx_description
1 polymer ?
#
loop_
_entity_poly.entity_id
_entity_poly.type
_entity_poly.pdbx_seq_one_letter_code
_entity_poly.pdbx_strand_id
1 'polypeptide(L)'
;MKEIILTIHILLATLWIGGMLFMMFVLSPYVRSLPNSVEAFQRVGKRFSIIGTFIGLPALLITGIGNMHNLGITFSDLFHRTSPYASTLHDKVHLFLLTFILALIHDLYLGPRSHLNEKFRILTRAIGVINLIVGILIVFLAAKLRFGG
;
A
#
# COMPACT_ATOMS: atom_id res chain seq x y z
N MET A 1 -10.40 -22.44 -6.48
CA MET A 1 -9.30 -21.56 -6.99
C MET A 1 -9.50 -20.11 -6.55
N LYS A 2 -10.73 -19.60 -6.48
CA LYS A 2 -11.04 -18.23 -6.06
C LYS A 2 -10.53 -17.92 -4.64
N GLU A 3 -10.61 -18.91 -3.76
CA GLU A 3 -10.18 -18.87 -2.36
C GLU A 3 -8.68 -18.68 -2.21
N ILE A 4 -7.90 -19.30 -3.10
CA ILE A 4 -6.42 -19.22 -3.10
C ILE A 4 -6.00 -17.81 -3.53
N ILE A 5 -6.59 -17.28 -4.59
CA ILE A 5 -6.30 -15.92 -5.09
C ILE A 5 -6.62 -14.88 -4.01
N LEU A 6 -7.78 -15.02 -3.35
CA LEU A 6 -8.16 -14.14 -2.26
C LEU A 6 -7.22 -14.26 -1.06
N THR A 7 -6.84 -15.49 -0.68
CA THR A 7 -5.89 -15.71 0.42
C THR A 7 -4.54 -15.06 0.14
N ILE A 8 -3.99 -15.24 -1.07
CA ILE A 8 -2.74 -14.59 -1.48
C ILE A 8 -2.88 -13.07 -1.45
N HIS A 9 -4.00 -12.53 -1.95
CA HIS A 9 -4.25 -11.08 -1.92
C HIS A 9 -4.25 -10.54 -0.49
N ILE A 10 -4.89 -11.23 0.46
CA ILE A 10 -4.95 -10.83 1.87
C ILE A 10 -3.56 -10.93 2.53
N LEU A 11 -2.79 -11.99 2.24
CA LEU A 11 -1.43 -12.13 2.76
C LEU A 11 -0.52 -11.00 2.28
N LEU A 12 -0.62 -10.62 1.00
CA LEU A 12 0.14 -9.49 0.47
C LEU A 12 -0.31 -8.15 1.09
N ALA A 13 -1.62 -7.96 1.28
CA ALA A 13 -2.18 -6.74 1.86
C ALA A 13 -1.77 -6.59 3.34
N THR A 14 -1.80 -7.68 4.10
CA THR A 14 -1.39 -7.71 5.50
C THR A 14 0.12 -7.54 5.66
N LEU A 15 0.93 -8.13 4.77
CA LEU A 15 2.37 -7.88 4.73
C LEU A 15 2.68 -6.40 4.47
N TRP A 16 1.96 -5.79 3.53
CA TRP A 16 2.18 -4.39 3.15
C TRP A 16 1.74 -3.41 4.24
N ILE A 17 0.50 -3.52 4.73
CA ILE A 17 -0.04 -2.62 5.77
C ILE A 17 0.61 -2.89 7.12
N GLY A 18 0.76 -4.16 7.50
CA GLY A 18 1.45 -4.57 8.73
C GLY A 18 2.91 -4.11 8.72
N GLY A 19 3.58 -4.19 7.57
CA GLY A 19 4.93 -3.65 7.39
C GLY A 19 5.00 -2.15 7.61
N MET A 20 4.08 -1.35 7.04
CA MET A 20 4.05 0.10 7.29
C MET A 20 3.78 0.43 8.76
N LEU A 21 2.85 -0.27 9.41
CA LEU A 21 2.57 -0.12 10.84
C LEU A 21 3.81 -0.45 11.68
N PHE A 22 4.48 -1.56 11.39
CA PHE A 22 5.72 -1.96 12.05
C PHE A 22 6.83 -0.91 11.87
N MET A 23 7.03 -0.43 10.63
CA MET A 23 8.02 0.60 10.32
C MET A 23 7.75 1.89 11.10
N MET A 24 6.49 2.31 11.21
CA MET A 24 6.09 3.54 11.90
C MET A 24 6.17 3.40 13.43
N PHE A 25 5.57 2.37 14.00
CA PHE A 25 5.34 2.26 15.44
C PHE A 25 6.43 1.51 16.20
N VAL A 26 7.19 0.64 15.54
CA VAL A 26 8.20 -0.20 16.19
C VAL A 26 9.60 0.18 15.74
N LEU A 27 9.85 0.15 14.43
CA LEU A 27 11.19 0.41 13.90
C LEU A 27 11.60 1.88 14.06
N SER A 28 10.72 2.82 13.69
CA SER A 28 11.05 4.25 13.77
C SER A 28 11.46 4.70 15.17
N PRO A 29 10.73 4.41 16.27
CA PRO A 29 11.15 4.83 17.61
C PRO A 29 12.44 4.13 18.07
N TYR A 30 12.60 2.84 17.78
CA TYR A 30 13.81 2.10 18.15
C TYR A 30 15.06 2.64 17.43
N VAL A 31 14.97 2.84 16.11
CA VAL A 31 16.12 3.27 15.32
C VAL A 31 16.54 4.70 15.64
N ARG A 32 15.61 5.57 16.06
CA ARG A 32 15.91 6.97 16.43
C ARG A 32 16.89 7.11 17.59
N SER A 33 17.00 6.14 18.48
CA SER A 33 17.96 6.17 19.60
C SER A 33 19.37 5.70 19.21
N LEU A 34 19.56 5.20 17.98
CA LEU A 34 20.85 4.68 17.53
C LEU A 34 21.75 5.79 16.95
N PRO A 35 23.08 5.71 17.15
CA PRO A 35 24.04 6.67 16.57
C PRO A 35 23.98 6.72 15.04
N ASN A 36 23.69 5.59 14.39
CA ASN A 36 23.56 5.42 12.95
C ASN A 36 22.09 5.31 12.49
N SER A 37 21.17 5.93 13.24
CA SER A 37 19.71 5.87 13.02
C SER A 37 19.28 6.02 11.55
N VAL A 38 19.90 6.98 10.89
CA VAL A 38 19.62 7.41 9.52
C VAL A 38 19.97 6.30 8.50
N GLU A 39 21.17 5.71 8.60
CA GLU A 39 21.60 4.61 7.75
C GLU A 39 20.84 3.31 8.06
N ALA A 40 20.63 2.99 9.34
CA ALA A 40 19.92 1.80 9.77
C ALA A 40 18.48 1.80 9.24
N PHE A 41 17.79 2.94 9.31
CA PHE A 41 16.44 3.09 8.77
C PHE A 41 16.41 2.94 7.24
N GLN A 42 17.37 3.53 6.51
CA GLN A 42 17.45 3.37 5.06
C GLN A 42 17.68 1.93 4.62
N ARG A 43 18.58 1.19 5.30
CA ARG A 43 18.89 -0.21 4.96
C ARG A 43 17.67 -1.10 5.12
N VAL A 44 16.94 -0.96 6.22
CA VAL A 44 15.70 -1.72 6.46
C VAL A 44 14.59 -1.25 5.51
N GLY A 45 14.43 0.06 5.34
CA GLY A 45 13.46 0.65 4.41
C GLY A 45 13.65 0.14 2.99
N LYS A 46 14.87 0.12 2.47
CA LYS A 46 15.18 -0.39 1.11
C LYS A 46 14.80 -1.86 0.95
N ARG A 47 15.06 -2.71 1.95
CA ARG A 47 14.63 -4.11 1.93
C ARG A 47 13.11 -4.24 1.94
N PHE A 48 12.44 -3.43 2.75
CA PHE A 48 10.99 -3.38 2.78
C PHE A 48 10.40 -2.88 1.45
N SER A 49 10.98 -1.86 0.82
CA SER A 49 10.55 -1.37 -0.49
C SER A 49 10.63 -2.45 -1.57
N ILE A 50 11.68 -3.27 -1.59
CA ILE A 50 11.80 -4.40 -2.54
C ILE A 50 10.62 -5.37 -2.37
N ILE A 51 10.35 -5.80 -1.14
CA ILE A 51 9.31 -6.80 -0.87
C ILE A 51 7.91 -6.20 -1.00
N GLY A 52 7.68 -5.02 -0.43
CA GLY A 52 6.38 -4.36 -0.37
C GLY A 52 6.01 -3.64 -1.68
N THR A 53 6.87 -2.73 -2.14
CA THR A 53 6.57 -1.85 -3.27
C THR A 53 6.85 -2.52 -4.62
N PHE A 54 8.01 -3.16 -4.80
CA PHE A 54 8.38 -3.71 -6.10
C PHE A 54 7.78 -5.10 -6.38
N ILE A 55 7.55 -5.91 -5.35
CA ILE A 55 6.95 -7.25 -5.49
C ILE A 55 5.50 -7.24 -5.03
N GLY A 56 5.24 -6.74 -3.82
CA GLY A 56 3.93 -6.80 -3.17
C GLY A 56 2.85 -6.03 -3.91
N LEU A 57 3.10 -4.77 -4.29
CA LEU A 57 2.11 -3.95 -4.98
C LEU A 57 1.73 -4.49 -6.37
N PRO A 58 2.66 -4.88 -7.26
CA PRO A 58 2.28 -5.55 -8.51
C PRO A 58 1.50 -6.84 -8.28
N ALA A 59 1.91 -7.66 -7.31
CA ALA A 59 1.19 -8.88 -6.96
C ALA A 59 -0.22 -8.60 -6.41
N LEU A 60 -0.40 -7.53 -5.63
CA LEU A 60 -1.71 -7.06 -5.17
C LEU A 60 -2.61 -6.62 -6.32
N LEU A 61 -2.05 -5.95 -7.33
CA LEU A 61 -2.79 -5.56 -8.53
C LEU A 61 -3.25 -6.78 -9.31
N ILE A 62 -2.34 -7.73 -9.59
CA ILE A 62 -2.65 -8.96 -10.34
C ILE A 62 -3.72 -9.79 -9.61
N THR A 63 -3.55 -10.01 -8.31
CA THR A 63 -4.52 -10.76 -7.50
C THR A 63 -5.85 -10.00 -7.34
N GLY A 64 -5.83 -8.67 -7.31
CA GLY A 64 -7.02 -7.81 -7.32
C GLY A 64 -7.84 -7.97 -8.59
N ILE A 65 -7.19 -7.95 -9.75
CA ILE A 65 -7.84 -8.21 -11.06
C ILE A 65 -8.41 -9.63 -11.11
N GLY A 66 -7.66 -10.62 -10.61
CA GLY A 66 -8.15 -12.00 -10.50
C GLY A 66 -9.40 -12.13 -9.63
N ASN A 67 -9.46 -11.42 -8.49
CA ASN A 67 -10.64 -11.38 -7.63
C ASN A 67 -11.84 -10.72 -8.32
N MET A 68 -11.61 -9.63 -9.07
CA MET A 68 -12.66 -8.96 -9.84
C MET A 68 -13.27 -9.88 -10.91
N HIS A 69 -12.41 -10.59 -11.66
CA HIS A 69 -12.85 -11.55 -12.66
C HIS A 69 -13.61 -12.73 -12.04
N ASN A 70 -13.18 -13.21 -10.86
CA ASN A 70 -13.87 -14.27 -10.12
C ASN A 70 -15.27 -13.89 -9.64
N LEU A 71 -15.54 -12.60 -9.48
CA LEU A 71 -16.83 -12.03 -9.11
C LEU A 71 -17.70 -11.67 -10.33
N GLY A 72 -17.21 -11.88 -11.55
CA GLY A 72 -17.95 -11.58 -12.79
C GLY A 72 -18.09 -10.08 -13.06
N ILE A 73 -17.29 -9.24 -12.41
CA ILE A 73 -17.32 -7.78 -12.59
C ILE A 73 -16.38 -7.40 -13.72
N THR A 74 -16.88 -6.64 -14.68
CA THR A 74 -16.07 -6.14 -15.80
C THR A 74 -15.47 -4.78 -15.47
N PHE A 75 -14.42 -4.39 -16.22
CA PHE A 75 -13.88 -3.03 -16.12
C PHE A 75 -14.94 -1.97 -16.47
N SER A 76 -15.88 -2.28 -17.37
CA SER A 76 -16.97 -1.36 -17.72
C SER A 76 -17.89 -1.08 -16.52
N ASP A 77 -18.22 -2.10 -15.73
CA ASP A 77 -19.06 -1.96 -14.53
C ASP A 77 -18.41 -1.04 -13.49
N LEU A 78 -17.08 -1.09 -13.40
CA LEU A 78 -16.28 -0.23 -12.51
C LEU A 78 -16.42 1.24 -12.90
N PHE A 79 -16.24 1.58 -14.18
CA PHE A 79 -16.31 2.95 -14.67
C PHE A 79 -17.73 3.53 -14.61
N HIS A 80 -18.74 2.71 -14.91
CA HIS A 80 -20.14 3.13 -14.89
C HIS A 80 -20.78 3.09 -13.50
N ARG A 81 -20.06 2.60 -12.47
CA ARG A 81 -20.53 2.50 -11.08
C ARG A 81 -21.93 1.89 -10.98
N THR A 82 -22.16 0.79 -11.70
CA THR A 82 -23.49 0.19 -11.94
C THR A 82 -24.19 -0.34 -10.69
N SER A 83 -23.47 -0.53 -9.58
CA SER A 83 -24.01 -0.98 -8.29
C SER A 83 -23.25 -0.33 -7.12
N PRO A 84 -23.83 -0.35 -5.89
CA PRO A 84 -23.10 0.06 -4.69
C PRO A 84 -21.77 -0.67 -4.53
N TYR A 85 -21.75 -1.96 -4.85
CA TYR A 85 -20.54 -2.77 -4.88
C TYR A 85 -19.51 -2.24 -5.89
N ALA A 86 -19.91 -2.00 -7.14
CA ALA A 86 -19.03 -1.49 -8.19
C ALA A 86 -18.48 -0.10 -7.86
N SER A 87 -19.28 0.77 -7.25
CA SER A 87 -18.85 2.09 -6.79
C SER A 87 -17.78 2.00 -5.70
N THR A 88 -18.00 1.18 -4.67
CA THR A 88 -17.00 0.96 -3.61
C THR A 88 -15.72 0.31 -4.15
N LEU A 89 -15.85 -0.61 -5.12
CA LEU A 89 -14.70 -1.22 -5.80
C LEU A 89 -13.91 -0.19 -6.61
N HIS A 90 -14.61 0.73 -7.30
CA HIS A 90 -13.99 1.81 -8.05
C HIS A 90 -13.14 2.68 -7.13
N ASP A 91 -13.70 3.13 -6.01
CA ASP A 91 -12.98 3.96 -5.05
C ASP A 91 -11.77 3.22 -4.47
N LYS A 92 -11.92 1.91 -4.18
CA LYS A 92 -10.81 1.07 -3.72
C LYS A 92 -9.68 0.99 -4.74
N VAL A 93 -9.99 0.79 -6.02
CA VAL A 93 -8.99 0.73 -7.10
C VAL A 93 -8.30 2.08 -7.29
N HIS A 94 -9.04 3.18 -7.21
CA HIS A 94 -8.48 4.53 -7.31
C HIS A 94 -7.51 4.84 -6.17
N LEU A 95 -7.90 4.53 -4.93
CA LEU A 95 -7.01 4.68 -3.78
C LEU A 95 -5.78 3.77 -3.90
N PHE A 96 -5.94 2.54 -4.40
CA PHE A 96 -4.81 1.66 -4.64
C PHE A 96 -3.83 2.24 -5.67
N LEU A 97 -4.32 2.80 -6.78
CA LEU A 97 -3.47 3.45 -7.79
C LEU A 97 -2.74 4.68 -7.20
N LEU A 98 -3.44 5.48 -6.39
CA LEU A 98 -2.82 6.60 -5.68
C LEU A 98 -1.69 6.11 -4.76
N THR A 99 -1.97 5.09 -3.95
CA THR A 99 -0.98 4.44 -3.09
C THR A 99 0.22 3.91 -3.87
N PHE A 100 -0.01 3.30 -5.03
CA PHE A 100 1.04 2.76 -5.88
C PHE A 100 2.00 3.86 -6.34
N ILE A 101 1.44 4.97 -6.84
CA ILE A 101 2.22 6.13 -7.30
C ILE A 101 2.98 6.76 -6.13
N LEU A 102 2.32 6.97 -4.98
CA LEU A 102 2.95 7.53 -3.79
C LEU A 102 4.09 6.65 -3.27
N ALA A 103 3.91 5.32 -3.28
CA ALA A 103 4.95 4.37 -2.88
C ALA A 103 6.16 4.43 -3.81
N LEU A 104 5.95 4.49 -5.12
CA LEU A 104 7.04 4.64 -6.09
C LEU A 104 7.80 5.96 -5.92
N ILE A 105 7.08 7.09 -5.75
CA ILE A 105 7.70 8.39 -5.50
C ILE A 105 8.49 8.36 -4.18
N HIS A 106 7.91 7.78 -3.14
CA HIS A 106 8.57 7.62 -1.84
C HIS A 106 9.85 6.80 -1.95
N ASP A 107 9.82 5.64 -2.62
CA ASP A 107 10.93 4.70 -2.61
C ASP A 107 12.02 5.02 -3.63
N LEU A 108 11.66 5.52 -4.82
CA LEU A 108 12.61 5.83 -5.89
C LEU A 108 13.18 7.25 -5.78
N TYR A 109 12.38 8.21 -5.32
CA TYR A 109 12.77 9.62 -5.36
C TYR A 109 13.11 10.19 -3.99
N LEU A 110 12.20 10.06 -3.02
CA LEU A 110 12.32 10.73 -1.72
C LEU A 110 13.23 10.00 -0.74
N GLY A 111 13.11 8.68 -0.64
CA GLY A 111 13.89 7.83 0.26
C GLY A 111 15.40 8.03 0.10
N PRO A 112 15.96 7.91 -1.13
CA PRO A 112 17.38 8.13 -1.38
C PRO A 112 17.85 9.56 -1.10
N ARG A 113 16.98 10.56 -1.32
CA ARG A 113 17.29 11.99 -1.17
C ARG A 113 17.00 12.56 0.20
N SER A 114 16.39 11.78 1.09
CA SER A 114 15.95 12.21 2.42
C SER A 114 17.07 12.76 3.32
N HIS A 115 18.34 12.44 3.01
CA HIS A 115 19.51 12.87 3.79
C HIS A 115 20.12 14.17 3.27
N LEU A 116 19.74 14.60 2.06
CA LEU A 116 20.33 15.76 1.40
C LEU A 116 19.72 17.08 1.88
N ASN A 117 18.46 17.07 2.34
CA ASN A 117 17.76 18.27 2.77
C ASN A 117 16.68 17.92 3.81
N GLU A 118 16.51 18.79 4.80
CA GLU A 118 15.44 18.69 5.81
C GLU A 118 14.04 18.65 5.16
N LYS A 119 13.82 19.41 4.07
CA LYS A 119 12.57 19.36 3.30
C LYS A 119 12.27 17.96 2.76
N PHE A 120 13.26 17.28 2.19
CA PHE A 120 13.09 15.91 1.69
C PHE A 120 12.80 14.93 2.82
N ARG A 121 13.41 15.12 4.00
CA ARG A 121 13.12 14.31 5.19
C ARG A 121 11.68 14.44 5.66
N ILE A 122 11.17 15.68 5.76
CA ILE A 122 9.78 15.96 6.14
C ILE A 122 8.82 15.37 5.11
N LEU A 123 9.09 15.60 3.81
CA LEU A 123 8.24 15.10 2.72
C LEU A 123 8.20 13.57 2.66
N THR A 124 9.34 12.89 2.86
CA THR A 124 9.41 11.43 2.94
C THR A 124 8.50 10.91 4.06
N ARG A 125 8.60 11.51 5.26
CA ARG A 125 7.76 11.13 6.40
C ARG A 125 6.28 11.39 6.13
N ALA A 126 5.95 12.56 5.59
CA ALA A 126 4.57 12.95 5.30
C ALA A 126 3.93 11.99 4.27
N ILE A 127 4.62 11.69 3.16
CA ILE A 127 4.12 10.75 2.16
C ILE A 127 3.97 9.35 2.74
N GLY A 128 4.92 8.87 3.56
CA GLY A 128 4.78 7.59 4.24
C GLY A 128 3.54 7.51 5.14
N VAL A 129 3.26 8.57 5.90
CA VAL A 129 2.05 8.67 6.76
C VAL A 129 0.78 8.73 5.92
N ILE A 130 0.75 9.55 4.87
CA ILE A 130 -0.39 9.67 3.95
C ILE A 130 -0.67 8.30 3.32
N ASN A 131 0.36 7.60 2.87
CA ASN A 131 0.21 6.30 2.23
C ASN A 131 -0.34 5.24 3.21
N LEU A 132 0.06 5.28 4.49
CA LEU A 132 -0.52 4.43 5.52
C LEU A 132 -2.01 4.75 5.75
N ILE A 133 -2.38 6.03 5.84
CA ILE A 133 -3.79 6.44 6.01
C ILE A 133 -4.64 5.97 4.83
N VAL A 134 -4.16 6.18 3.60
CA VAL A 134 -4.82 5.68 2.38
C VAL A 134 -4.92 4.16 2.41
N GLY A 135 -3.86 3.45 2.83
CA GLY A 135 -3.88 2.01 3.02
C GLY A 135 -4.95 1.52 4.01
N ILE A 136 -5.14 2.22 5.14
CA ILE A 136 -6.19 1.93 6.11
C ILE A 136 -7.58 2.15 5.49
N LEU A 137 -7.76 3.22 4.71
CA LEU A 137 -9.01 3.47 3.99
C LEU A 137 -9.30 2.35 2.96
N ILE A 138 -8.30 1.85 2.25
CA ILE A 138 -8.44 0.71 1.33
C ILE A 138 -8.93 -0.54 2.07
N VAL A 139 -8.43 -0.81 3.30
CA VAL A 139 -8.91 -1.92 4.13
C VAL A 139 -10.35 -1.72 4.55
N PHE A 140 -10.72 -0.51 4.96
CA PHE A 140 -12.10 -0.18 5.30
C PHE A 140 -13.04 -0.42 4.10
N LEU A 141 -12.68 0.05 2.90
CA LEU A 141 -13.46 -0.23 1.69
C LEU A 141 -13.51 -1.73 1.36
N ALA A 142 -12.42 -2.47 1.60
CA ALA A 142 -12.40 -3.92 1.43
C ALA A 142 -13.38 -4.64 2.39
N ALA A 143 -13.45 -4.18 3.65
CA ALA A 143 -14.43 -4.69 4.61
C ALA A 143 -15.85 -4.35 4.15
N LYS A 144 -16.09 -3.10 3.71
CA LYS A 144 -17.38 -2.64 3.19
C LYS A 144 -17.86 -3.49 1.99
N LEU A 145 -16.97 -3.80 1.05
CA LEU A 145 -17.25 -4.68 -0.08
C LEU A 145 -17.69 -6.09 0.36
N ARG A 146 -17.14 -6.60 1.47
CA ARG A 146 -17.53 -7.93 1.98
C ARG A 146 -18.97 -7.96 2.49
N PHE A 147 -19.52 -6.82 2.89
CA PHE A 147 -20.90 -6.68 3.34
C PHE A 147 -21.88 -6.25 2.24
N GLY A 148 -21.45 -6.22 0.96
CA GLY A 148 -22.33 -5.98 -0.18
C GLY A 148 -22.20 -4.61 -0.84
N GLY A 149 -21.33 -3.73 -0.34
CA GLY A 149 -21.02 -2.44 -0.98
C GLY A 149 -21.08 -1.25 -0.07
#